data_AF-A0A8S3QQA2-F1
#
_entry.id   AF-A0A8S3QQA2-F1
#
_cell.length_a   1.000
_cell.length_b   1.000
_cell.length_c   1.000
_cell.angle_alpha   90.00
_cell.angle_beta   90.00
_cell.angle_gamma   90.00
#
_symmetry.space_group_name_H-M   'P 1'
#
loop_
_entity.id
_entity.type
_entity.pdbx_description
1 polymer ?
#
loop_
_entity_poly.entity_id
_entity_poly.type
_entity_poly.pdbx_seq_one_letter_code
_entity_poly.pdbx_strand_id
1 'polypeptide(L)'
;METKHLLIGKNHPVWTIFDKTKAEVRKAIIKARIVSGTFILNSDRAKFNQAPSSVCQLCNLSEENISHFLLECPLLSNTRITYFEPIKAYVTQHTTAEVWHSVFQSKSNIIRLIIDCRHFSQTLRDDKIMNMIETKTREMCYKLYIKRLKLLEAMDG
;
A
#
# COMPACT_ATOMS: atom_id res chain seq x y z
N MET A 1 15.48 -2.56 -19.09
CA MET A 1 15.50 -2.24 -17.65
C MET A 1 14.91 -3.43 -16.92
N GLU A 2 15.74 -4.21 -16.23
CA GLU A 2 15.27 -5.34 -15.42
C GLU A 2 14.42 -4.81 -14.26
N THR A 3 13.13 -5.14 -14.27
CA THR A 3 12.32 -5.15 -13.07
C THR A 3 13.03 -6.05 -12.07
N LYS A 4 13.49 -5.52 -10.93
CA LYS A 4 13.94 -6.35 -9.81
C LYS A 4 12.73 -7.15 -9.33
N HIS A 5 12.52 -8.31 -9.94
CA HIS A 5 11.52 -9.28 -9.55
C HIS A 5 11.83 -9.74 -8.12
N LEU A 6 10.78 -10.14 -7.40
CA LEU A 6 10.93 -10.88 -6.15
C LEU A 6 11.93 -12.01 -6.37
N LEU A 7 13.09 -11.94 -5.72
CA LEU A 7 14.14 -12.93 -5.90
C LEU A 7 13.70 -14.23 -5.22
N ILE A 8 13.56 -15.30 -6.01
CA ILE A 8 13.20 -16.62 -5.52
C ILE A 8 14.21 -17.03 -4.42
N GLY A 9 13.70 -17.50 -3.29
CA GLY A 9 14.52 -17.90 -2.14
C GLY A 9 15.02 -16.77 -1.24
N LYS A 10 14.72 -15.49 -1.55
CA LYS A 10 15.01 -14.36 -0.65
C LYS A 10 13.75 -13.81 -0.02
N ASN A 11 13.83 -13.52 1.28
CA ASN A 11 12.73 -12.90 2.02
C ASN A 11 12.48 -11.47 1.53
N HIS A 12 11.21 -11.14 1.28
CA HIS A 12 10.80 -9.78 0.97
C HIS A 12 11.01 -8.87 2.20
N PRO A 13 11.42 -7.59 2.01
CA PRO A 13 11.69 -6.66 3.13
C PRO A 13 10.52 -6.45 4.09
N VAL A 14 9.29 -6.64 3.61
CA VAL A 14 8.07 -6.64 4.46
C VAL A 14 8.20 -7.60 5.65
N TRP A 15 9.00 -8.67 5.53
CA TRP A 15 9.25 -9.71 6.53
C TRP A 15 10.49 -9.49 7.40
N THR A 16 11.38 -8.57 7.01
CA THR A 16 12.70 -8.41 7.66
C THR A 16 12.85 -7.10 8.43
N ILE A 17 12.05 -6.07 8.11
CA ILE A 17 12.20 -4.72 8.67
C ILE A 17 11.13 -4.44 9.73
N PHE A 18 11.12 -5.20 10.83
CA PHE A 18 10.28 -4.92 12.01
C PHE A 18 10.65 -5.75 13.25
N ASP A 19 10.25 -5.25 14.42
CA ASP A 19 10.32 -5.99 15.67
C ASP A 19 9.30 -7.12 15.69
N LYS A 20 9.68 -8.33 16.13
CA LYS A 20 8.84 -9.56 16.10
C LYS A 20 7.62 -9.55 17.03
N THR A 21 7.08 -8.38 17.37
CA THR A 21 5.84 -8.21 18.11
C THR A 21 4.64 -8.70 17.29
N LYS A 22 3.61 -9.19 17.97
CA LYS A 22 2.35 -9.62 17.32
C LYS A 22 1.70 -8.51 16.49
N ALA A 23 1.83 -7.25 16.94
CA ALA A 23 1.27 -6.10 16.25
C ALA A 23 1.96 -5.87 14.90
N GLU A 24 3.29 -5.86 14.85
CA GLU A 24 4.05 -5.67 13.61
C GLU A 24 3.85 -6.83 12.63
N VAL A 25 3.80 -8.08 13.12
CA VAL A 25 3.49 -9.25 12.29
C VAL A 25 2.14 -9.09 11.58
N ARG A 26 1.10 -8.61 12.29
CA ARG A 26 -0.22 -8.35 11.68
C ARG A 26 -0.15 -7.29 10.59
N LYS A 27 0.60 -6.20 10.81
CA LYS A 27 0.81 -5.16 9.79
C LYS A 27 1.52 -5.74 8.56
N ALA A 28 2.56 -6.55 8.79
CA ALA A 28 3.32 -7.20 7.73
C ALA A 28 2.47 -8.17 6.89
N ILE A 29 1.60 -8.97 7.52
CA ILE A 29 0.67 -9.87 6.81
C ILE A 29 -0.22 -9.09 5.83
N ILE A 30 -0.80 -7.98 6.27
CA ILE A 30 -1.68 -7.18 5.39
C ILE A 30 -0.91 -6.64 4.20
N LYS A 31 0.26 -6.04 4.42
CA LYS A 31 1.07 -5.53 3.30
C LYS A 31 1.57 -6.65 2.40
N ALA A 32 1.98 -7.79 2.94
CA ALA A 32 2.40 -8.96 2.17
C ALA A 32 1.27 -9.50 1.27
N ARG A 33 0.01 -9.48 1.75
CA ARG A 33 -1.15 -9.83 0.92
C ARG A 33 -1.33 -8.86 -0.25
N ILE A 34 -1.15 -7.56 -0.02
CA ILE A 34 -1.23 -6.54 -1.07
C ILE A 34 -0.12 -6.75 -2.11
N VAL A 35 1.12 -6.93 -1.66
CA VAL A 35 2.29 -7.16 -2.54
C VAL A 35 2.12 -8.42 -3.38
N SER A 36 1.62 -9.51 -2.78
CA SER A 36 1.43 -10.79 -3.46
C SER A 36 0.15 -10.88 -4.29
N GLY A 37 -0.69 -9.84 -4.31
CA GLY A 37 -2.00 -9.88 -4.99
C GLY A 37 -3.02 -10.83 -4.34
N THR A 38 -2.80 -11.23 -3.08
CA THR A 38 -3.72 -12.09 -2.31
C THR A 38 -4.62 -11.29 -1.37
N PHE A 39 -4.58 -9.96 -1.45
CA PHE A 39 -5.49 -9.07 -0.75
C PHE A 39 -6.79 -8.92 -1.54
N ILE A 40 -7.81 -9.70 -1.14
CA ILE A 40 -9.08 -9.78 -1.85
C ILE A 40 -9.91 -8.51 -1.63
N LEU A 41 -10.15 -7.78 -2.72
CA LEU A 41 -11.08 -6.66 -2.77
C LEU A 41 -12.39 -7.05 -3.49
N ASN A 42 -13.39 -6.16 -3.49
CA ASN A 42 -14.67 -6.48 -4.13
C ASN A 42 -14.56 -6.70 -5.64
N SER A 43 -13.61 -6.04 -6.32
CA SER A 43 -13.30 -6.34 -7.72
C SER A 43 -12.84 -7.78 -7.94
N ASP A 44 -12.04 -8.33 -7.02
CA ASP A 44 -11.60 -9.72 -7.10
C ASP A 44 -12.76 -10.69 -6.84
N ARG A 45 -13.61 -10.40 -5.86
CA ARG A 45 -14.81 -11.20 -5.60
C ARG A 45 -15.75 -11.25 -6.79
N ALA A 46 -15.99 -10.11 -7.44
CA ALA A 46 -16.86 -10.03 -8.62
C ALA A 46 -16.32 -10.87 -9.78
N LYS A 47 -14.99 -10.89 -10.01
CA LYS A 47 -14.35 -11.72 -11.05
C LYS A 47 -14.62 -13.23 -10.86
N PHE A 48 -14.83 -13.68 -9.62
CA PHE A 48 -15.13 -15.07 -9.29
C PHE A 48 -16.61 -15.31 -8.97
N ASN A 49 -17.51 -14.40 -9.37
CA ASN A 49 -18.96 -14.47 -9.09
C ASN A 49 -19.31 -14.59 -7.59
N GLN A 50 -18.43 -14.08 -6.71
CA GLN A 50 -18.62 -14.07 -5.25
C GLN A 50 -19.23 -12.75 -4.73
N ALA A 51 -19.42 -11.77 -5.61
CA ALA A 51 -20.06 -10.50 -5.31
C ALA A 51 -20.90 -10.04 -6.51
N PRO A 52 -22.03 -9.35 -6.28
CA PRO A 52 -22.94 -8.91 -7.35
C PRO A 52 -22.37 -7.77 -8.19
N SER A 53 -21.39 -7.02 -7.69
CA SER A 53 -20.71 -5.95 -8.43
C SER A 53 -19.24 -5.87 -8.04
N SER A 54 -18.41 -5.25 -8.89
CA SER A 54 -17.00 -4.95 -8.60
C SER A 54 -16.81 -3.60 -7.90
N VAL A 55 -17.89 -2.85 -7.66
CA VAL A 55 -17.87 -1.49 -7.12
C VAL A 55 -17.49 -1.49 -5.64
N CYS A 56 -16.80 -0.46 -5.18
CA CYS A 56 -16.46 -0.31 -3.76
C CYS A 56 -17.71 -0.21 -2.88
N GLN A 57 -17.89 -1.21 -2.02
CA GLN A 57 -19.01 -1.27 -1.07
C GLN A 57 -19.01 -0.09 -0.08
N LEU A 58 -17.86 0.57 0.12
CA LEU A 58 -17.75 1.74 0.99
C LEU A 58 -18.35 2.99 0.35
N CYS A 59 -17.90 3.33 -0.86
CA CYS A 59 -18.26 4.61 -1.48
C CYS A 59 -19.28 4.51 -2.62
N ASN A 60 -19.45 3.33 -3.19
CA ASN A 60 -20.31 3.04 -4.34
C ASN A 60 -20.00 3.88 -5.61
N LEU A 61 -18.80 4.44 -5.74
CA LEU A 61 -18.44 5.35 -6.85
C LEU A 61 -17.71 4.66 -8.01
N SER A 62 -16.82 3.71 -7.72
CA SER A 62 -15.98 3.07 -8.75
C SER A 62 -15.59 1.65 -8.33
N GLU A 63 -14.99 0.91 -9.26
CA GLU A 63 -14.44 -0.43 -8.99
C GLU A 63 -13.46 -0.42 -7.81
N GLU A 64 -13.61 -1.38 -6.89
CA GLU A 64 -12.72 -1.54 -5.75
C GLU A 64 -11.49 -2.36 -6.12
N ASN A 65 -10.55 -1.75 -6.81
CA ASN A 65 -9.23 -2.32 -7.05
C ASN A 65 -8.18 -1.72 -6.08
N ILE A 66 -6.93 -2.19 -6.16
CA ILE A 66 -5.83 -1.73 -5.30
C ILE A 66 -5.59 -0.22 -5.44
N SER A 67 -5.71 0.35 -6.65
CA SER A 67 -5.60 1.80 -6.86
C SER A 67 -6.68 2.54 -6.08
N HIS A 68 -7.93 2.10 -6.21
CA HIS A 68 -9.05 2.72 -5.50
C HIS A 68 -8.88 2.63 -3.98
N PHE A 69 -8.53 1.45 -3.46
CA PHE A 69 -8.32 1.22 -2.04
C PHE A 69 -7.18 2.08 -1.47
N LEU A 70 -6.03 2.12 -2.16
CA LEU A 70 -4.85 2.81 -1.68
C LEU A 70 -4.87 4.32 -1.88
N LEU A 71 -5.58 4.85 -2.89
CA LEU A 71 -5.48 6.26 -3.28
C LEU A 71 -6.81 7.02 -3.40
N GLU A 72 -7.93 6.37 -3.72
CA GLU A 72 -9.09 7.09 -4.28
C GLU A 72 -10.33 7.05 -3.40
N CYS A 73 -10.60 5.95 -2.68
CA CYS A 73 -11.82 5.76 -1.90
C CYS A 73 -12.07 6.92 -0.92
N PRO A 74 -13.12 7.76 -1.08
CA PRO A 74 -13.28 8.98 -0.29
C PRO A 74 -13.46 8.72 1.20
N LEU A 75 -14.08 7.60 1.59
CA LEU A 75 -14.27 7.23 3.00
C LEU A 75 -12.97 6.83 3.72
N LEU A 76 -11.90 6.58 2.96
CA LEU A 76 -10.57 6.30 3.49
C LEU A 76 -9.61 7.50 3.38
N SER A 77 -10.07 8.64 2.86
CA SER A 77 -9.25 9.83 2.55
C SER A 77 -8.48 10.36 3.75
N ASN A 78 -9.16 10.58 4.89
CA ASN A 78 -8.53 11.08 6.10
C ASN A 78 -7.40 10.14 6.57
N THR A 79 -7.66 8.82 6.57
CA THR A 79 -6.64 7.84 6.93
C THR A 79 -5.46 7.88 5.95
N ARG A 80 -5.70 7.99 4.63
CA ARG A 80 -4.61 8.14 3.66
C ARG A 80 -3.77 9.37 3.95
N ILE A 81 -4.38 10.54 4.12
CA ILE A 81 -3.67 11.81 4.35
C ILE A 81 -2.79 11.70 5.60
N THR A 82 -3.33 11.17 6.71
CA THR A 82 -2.61 11.02 7.98
C THR A 82 -1.29 10.25 7.85
N TYR A 83 -1.25 9.19 7.02
CA TYR A 83 -0.05 8.36 6.89
C TYR A 83 0.79 8.69 5.64
N PHE A 84 0.18 9.19 4.57
CA PHE A 84 0.87 9.46 3.32
C PHE A 84 1.64 10.78 3.33
N GLU A 85 1.12 11.84 3.97
CA GLU A 85 1.82 13.13 4.04
C GLU A 85 3.19 13.01 4.74
N PRO A 86 3.34 12.29 5.87
CA PRO A 86 4.66 12.04 6.45
C PRO A 86 5.62 11.31 5.51
N ILE A 87 5.13 10.35 4.71
CA ILE A 87 5.96 9.63 3.72
C ILE A 87 6.43 10.60 2.64
N LYS A 88 5.50 11.38 2.08
CA LYS A 88 5.79 12.37 1.04
C LYS A 88 6.79 13.42 1.52
N ALA A 89 6.59 13.96 2.72
CA ALA A 89 7.50 14.91 3.34
C ALA A 89 8.89 14.30 3.54
N TYR A 90 8.96 13.06 4.06
CA TYR A 90 10.23 12.37 4.30
C TYR A 90 11.01 12.13 2.99
N VAL A 91 10.35 11.65 1.93
CA VAL A 91 10.97 11.49 0.61
C VAL A 91 11.45 12.84 0.08
N THR A 92 10.63 13.89 0.18
CA THR A 92 10.99 15.22 -0.31
C THR A 92 12.21 15.80 0.42
N GLN A 93 12.34 15.56 1.72
CA GLN A 93 13.45 16.06 2.55
C GLN A 93 14.78 15.33 2.31
N HIS A 94 14.73 14.07 1.90
CA HIS A 94 15.92 13.20 1.83
C HIS A 94 16.29 12.77 0.41
N THR A 95 15.65 13.35 -0.62
CA THR A 95 15.90 13.00 -2.02
C THR A 95 15.94 14.25 -2.91
N THR A 96 16.42 14.12 -4.14
CA THR A 96 16.49 15.25 -5.09
C THR A 96 15.12 15.50 -5.75
N ALA A 97 14.95 16.68 -6.34
CA ALA A 97 13.74 17.03 -7.09
C ALA A 97 13.46 16.05 -8.26
N GLU A 98 14.51 15.51 -8.89
CA GLU A 98 14.39 14.48 -9.94
C GLU A 98 13.81 13.18 -9.39
N VAL A 99 14.31 12.72 -8.23
CA VAL A 99 13.77 11.54 -7.54
C VAL A 99 12.31 11.77 -7.17
N TRP A 100 12.01 12.92 -6.58
CA TRP A 100 10.64 13.31 -6.24
C TRP A 100 9.72 13.21 -7.46
N HIS A 101 10.14 13.78 -8.59
CA HIS A 101 9.32 13.78 -9.80
C HIS A 101 9.11 12.35 -10.29
N SER A 102 10.16 11.54 -10.36
CA SER A 102 10.05 10.14 -10.77
C SER A 102 9.07 9.32 -9.90
N VAL A 103 9.03 9.57 -8.59
CA VAL A 103 8.21 8.82 -7.64
C VAL A 103 6.76 9.30 -7.62
N PHE A 104 6.52 10.61 -7.65
CA PHE A 104 5.20 11.21 -7.42
C PHE A 104 4.49 11.74 -8.66
N GLN A 105 5.10 11.66 -9.85
CA GLN A 105 4.49 12.14 -11.11
C GLN A 105 3.27 11.32 -11.55
N SER A 106 3.19 10.04 -11.17
CA SER A 106 2.09 9.16 -11.62
C SER A 106 1.48 8.36 -10.47
N LYS A 107 0.18 8.09 -10.58
CA LYS A 107 -0.56 7.23 -9.64
C LYS A 107 0.08 5.84 -9.52
N SER A 108 0.51 5.25 -10.64
CA SER A 108 1.15 3.94 -10.66
C SER A 108 2.46 3.92 -9.86
N ASN A 109 3.27 4.97 -9.94
CA ASN A 109 4.49 5.08 -9.16
C ASN A 109 4.22 5.26 -7.67
N ILE A 110 3.18 6.02 -7.31
CA ILE A 110 2.75 6.15 -5.91
C ILE A 110 2.28 4.79 -5.36
N ILE A 111 1.47 4.05 -6.13
CA ILE A 111 1.03 2.70 -5.76
C ILE A 111 2.25 1.79 -5.57
N ARG A 112 3.20 1.80 -6.50
CA ARG A 112 4.45 1.05 -6.38
C ARG A 112 5.23 1.44 -5.14
N LEU A 113 5.33 2.73 -4.80
CA LEU A 113 6.03 3.19 -3.59
C LEU A 113 5.38 2.64 -2.32
N ILE A 114 4.05 2.65 -2.27
CA ILE A 114 3.28 2.16 -1.11
C ILE A 114 3.39 0.63 -0.98
N ILE A 115 3.30 -0.09 -2.09
CA ILE A 115 3.32 -1.56 -2.11
C ILE A 115 4.73 -2.09 -1.89
N ASP A 116 5.70 -1.62 -2.68
CA ASP A 116 7.10 -2.02 -2.62
C ASP A 116 8.03 -0.89 -3.08
N CYS A 117 8.60 -0.16 -2.11
CA CYS A 117 9.50 0.94 -2.40
C CYS A 117 10.83 0.50 -3.03
N ARG A 118 11.17 -0.80 -3.03
CA ARG A 118 12.40 -1.32 -3.67
C ARG A 118 12.37 -1.21 -5.19
N HIS A 119 11.20 -1.04 -5.79
CA HIS A 119 11.06 -0.65 -7.20
C HIS A 119 11.87 0.61 -7.53
N PHE A 120 12.06 1.49 -6.55
CA PHE A 120 12.83 2.71 -6.70
C PHE A 120 14.27 2.57 -6.22
N SER A 121 14.80 1.37 -5.96
CA SER A 121 16.16 1.21 -5.39
C SER A 121 17.31 1.80 -6.22
N GLN A 122 17.11 2.04 -7.52
CA GLN A 122 18.08 2.75 -8.36
C GLN A 122 18.10 4.26 -8.06
N THR A 123 16.95 4.79 -7.66
CA THR A 123 16.66 6.20 -7.41
C THR A 123 16.80 6.53 -5.92
N LEU A 124 16.19 5.74 -5.04
CA LEU A 124 16.30 5.73 -3.59
C LEU A 124 17.47 4.81 -3.20
N ARG A 125 18.70 5.32 -3.29
CA ARG A 125 19.91 4.53 -3.03
C ARG A 125 20.20 4.27 -1.54
N ASP A 126 19.55 5.01 -0.65
CA ASP A 126 19.75 4.87 0.79
C ASP A 126 18.79 3.83 1.39
N ASP A 127 19.36 2.74 1.91
CA ASP A 127 18.61 1.69 2.62
C ASP A 127 17.86 2.21 3.84
N LYS A 128 18.36 3.23 4.55
CA LYS A 128 17.64 3.83 5.69
C LYS A 128 16.35 4.49 5.21
N ILE A 129 16.41 5.22 4.10
CA ILE A 129 15.23 5.85 3.50
C ILE A 129 14.22 4.79 3.08
N MET A 130 14.67 3.75 2.36
CA MET A 130 13.79 2.66 1.94
C MET A 130 13.16 1.94 3.13
N ASN A 131 13.91 1.65 4.19
CA ASN A 131 13.40 0.98 5.38
C ASN A 131 12.37 1.83 6.13
N MET A 132 12.58 3.15 6.19
CA MET A 132 11.61 4.10 6.75
C MET A 132 10.31 4.12 5.94
N ILE A 133 10.42 4.25 4.61
CA ILE A 133 9.25 4.23 3.71
C ILE A 133 8.50 2.91 3.85
N GLU A 134 9.20 1.78 3.84
CA GLU A 134 8.63 0.45 4.00
C GLU A 134 7.84 0.32 5.32
N THR A 135 8.43 0.82 6.42
CA THR A 135 7.78 0.83 7.74
C THR A 135 6.51 1.67 7.74
N LYS A 136 6.56 2.90 7.21
CA LYS A 136 5.42 3.82 7.20
C LYS A 136 4.30 3.36 6.27
N THR A 137 4.65 2.85 5.10
CA THR A 137 3.67 2.32 4.14
C THR A 137 3.03 1.02 4.64
N ARG A 138 3.77 0.16 5.35
CA ARG A 138 3.20 -1.00 6.06
C ARG A 138 2.17 -0.59 7.10
N GLU A 139 2.47 0.42 7.89
CA GLU A 139 1.52 0.98 8.85
C GLU A 139 0.28 1.57 8.16
N MET A 140 0.47 2.34 7.09
CA MET A 140 -0.61 2.90 6.27
C MET A 140 -1.55 1.80 5.74
N CYS A 141 -1.01 0.77 5.07
CA CYS A 141 -1.79 -0.34 4.52
C CYS A 141 -2.63 -1.03 5.61
N TYR A 142 -2.04 -1.28 6.77
CA TYR A 142 -2.75 -1.88 7.90
C TYR A 142 -3.88 -0.97 8.41
N LYS A 143 -3.64 0.33 8.54
CA LYS A 143 -4.64 1.29 9.06
C LYS A 143 -5.79 1.49 8.08
N LEU A 144 -5.52 1.51 6.78
CA LEU A 144 -6.55 1.52 5.74
C LEU A 144 -7.41 0.25 5.81
N TYR A 145 -6.77 -0.91 5.96
CA TYR A 145 -7.49 -2.18 6.10
C TYR A 145 -8.41 -2.20 7.34
N ILE A 146 -7.90 -1.81 8.51
CA ILE A 146 -8.70 -1.76 9.74
C ILE A 146 -9.87 -0.76 9.60
N LYS A 147 -9.63 0.41 8.99
CA LYS A 147 -10.69 1.39 8.76
C LYS A 147 -11.75 0.85 7.80
N ARG A 148 -11.35 0.17 6.72
CA ARG A 148 -12.26 -0.48 5.77
C ARG A 148 -13.13 -1.51 6.48
N LEU A 149 -12.56 -2.41 7.28
CA LEU A 149 -13.33 -3.42 8.02
C LEU A 149 -14.39 -2.79 8.93
N LYS A 150 -13.99 -1.81 9.74
CA LYS A 150 -14.92 -1.11 10.64
C LYS A 150 -16.07 -0.42 9.91
N LEU A 151 -15.80 0.14 8.74
CA LEU A 151 -16.84 0.79 7.94
C LEU A 151 -17.79 -0.26 7.34
N LEU A 152 -17.30 -1.39 6.85
CA LEU A 152 -18.14 -2.47 6.35
C LEU A 152 -19.00 -3.08 7.45
N GLU A 153 -18.42 -3.36 8.61
CA GLU A 153 -19.15 -3.87 9.79
C GLU A 153 -20.29 -2.92 10.20
N ALA A 154 -20.09 -1.61 10.08
CA ALA A 154 -21.10 -0.60 10.39
C ALA A 154 -22.16 -0.42 9.28
N MET A 155 -21.97 -1.00 8.10
CA MET A 155 -22.93 -0.97 7.00
C MET A 155 -23.78 -2.25 6.96
N ASP A 156 -23.27 -3.36 7.51
CA ASP A 156 -23.96 -4.65 7.58
C ASP A 156 -24.88 -4.77 8.82
N GLY A 157 -24.76 -3.86 9.79
CA GLY A 157 -25.59 -3.81 11.01
C GLY A 157 -26.58 -2.67 10.99
#